data_AF-A0A397VHV9-F1
#
_entry.id   AF-A0A397VHV9-F1
#
_cell.length_a   1.000
_cell.length_b   1.000
_cell.length_c   1.000
_cell.angle_alpha   90.00
_cell.angle_beta   90.00
_cell.angle_gamma   90.00
#
_symmetry.space_group_name_H-M   'P 1'
#
loop_
_entity.id
_entity.type
_entity.pdbx_description
1 polymer ?
#
loop_
_entity_poly.entity_id
_entity_poly.type
_entity_poly.pdbx_seq_one_letter_code
_entity_poly.pdbx_strand_id
1 'polypeptide(L)'
;MPLKKSETCQEISDYPNNPIVKYITSKQRFMYEIIEAGIQPPESYLARTQKPNAFPISDKYIVKTTYGKSKITITCFVEYIAKRPHFKIIFGSDPDDFVCSNLSATTVANAFITVYNKKKADKHGAKGLIPKSKINGVLLFSFQLKQIKEFREKKAQI
;
A
#
# COMPACT_ATOMS: atom_id res chain seq x y z
N MET A 1 15.63 24.86 18.82
CA MET A 1 15.24 23.59 18.16
C MET A 1 14.69 23.92 16.77
N PRO A 2 15.27 23.44 15.66
CA PRO A 2 14.69 23.68 14.34
C PRO A 2 13.42 22.83 14.15
N LEU A 3 12.33 23.48 13.73
CA LEU A 3 11.08 22.82 13.39
C LEU A 3 11.31 21.77 12.31
N LYS A 4 10.91 20.51 12.56
CA LYS A 4 10.79 19.48 11.52
C LYS A 4 9.86 20.03 10.43
N LYS A 5 10.38 20.22 9.21
CA LYS A 5 9.56 20.50 8.02
C LYS A 5 8.42 19.49 7.99
N SER A 6 7.17 19.97 8.03
CA SER A 6 6.00 19.12 7.80
C SER A 6 6.13 18.50 6.41
N GLU A 7 5.96 17.17 6.33
CA GLU A 7 6.03 16.47 5.06
C GLU A 7 4.80 16.87 4.22
N THR A 8 5.03 17.63 3.15
CA THR A 8 3.95 18.02 2.24
C THR A 8 3.47 16.78 1.47
N CYS A 9 2.16 16.57 1.51
CA CYS A 9 1.47 15.49 0.81
C CYS A 9 0.25 16.06 0.07
N GLN A 10 0.05 15.65 -1.17
CA GLN A 10 -1.08 16.04 -2.00
C GLN A 10 -1.73 14.81 -2.62
N GLU A 11 -3.04 14.71 -2.49
CA GLU A 11 -3.89 13.72 -3.14
C GLU A 11 -4.65 14.40 -4.29
N ILE A 12 -4.61 13.82 -5.48
CA ILE A 12 -5.31 14.31 -6.68
C ILE A 12 -6.13 13.14 -7.22
N SER A 13 -7.45 13.27 -7.14
CA SER A 13 -8.39 12.19 -7.46
C SER A 13 -9.80 12.75 -7.73
N ASP A 14 -10.55 12.02 -8.55
CA ASP A 14 -11.98 12.20 -8.82
C ASP A 14 -12.72 10.86 -8.54
N TYR A 15 -12.33 10.18 -7.46
CA TYR A 15 -12.88 8.89 -7.07
C TYR A 15 -14.28 9.10 -6.47
N PRO A 16 -15.30 8.28 -6.82
CA PRO A 16 -15.21 7.02 -7.56
C PRO A 16 -15.37 7.12 -9.09
N ASN A 17 -15.57 8.30 -9.68
CA ASN A 17 -15.74 8.43 -11.14
C ASN A 17 -14.49 7.97 -11.90
N ASN A 18 -13.30 8.23 -11.33
CA ASN A 18 -12.02 7.74 -11.82
C ASN A 18 -11.34 6.87 -10.75
N PRO A 19 -11.01 5.60 -11.04
CA PRO A 19 -10.33 4.71 -10.09
C PRO A 19 -8.86 5.10 -9.84
N ILE A 20 -8.30 6.04 -10.62
CA ILE A 20 -6.90 6.45 -10.53
C ILE A 20 -6.74 7.59 -9.53
N VAL A 21 -5.94 7.35 -8.50
CA VAL A 21 -5.55 8.33 -7.48
C VAL A 21 -4.06 8.62 -7.58
N LYS A 22 -3.69 9.89 -7.73
CA LYS A 22 -2.29 10.33 -7.67
C LYS A 22 -1.99 10.86 -6.27
N TYR A 23 -0.90 10.39 -5.69
CA TYR A 23 -0.45 10.83 -4.38
C TYR A 23 1.01 11.27 -4.44
N ILE A 24 1.24 12.54 -4.12
CA ILE A 24 2.54 13.19 -4.23
C ILE A 24 3.03 13.51 -2.82
N THR A 25 4.18 12.97 -2.46
CA THR A 25 4.93 13.39 -1.26
C THR A 25 6.13 14.22 -1.67
N SER A 26 6.75 14.90 -0.70
CA SER A 26 8.04 15.58 -0.91
C SER A 26 9.15 14.70 -1.51
N LYS A 27 9.06 13.37 -1.36
CA LYS A 27 10.10 12.42 -1.79
C LYS A 27 9.72 11.60 -3.02
N GLN A 28 8.43 11.31 -3.19
CA GLN A 28 7.99 10.29 -4.14
C GLN A 28 6.58 10.55 -4.64
N ARG A 29 6.32 10.07 -5.87
CA ARG A 29 5.00 10.04 -6.47
C ARG A 29 4.52 8.60 -6.53
N PHE A 30 3.25 8.42 -6.17
CA PHE A 30 2.53 7.18 -6.26
C PHE A 30 1.32 7.39 -7.16
N MET A 31 1.02 6.37 -7.95
CA MET A 31 -0.22 6.26 -8.71
C MET A 31 -0.90 4.98 -8.26
N TYR A 32 -2.13 5.12 -7.78
CA TYR A 32 -2.95 4.02 -7.31
C TYR A 32 -4.11 3.85 -8.30
N GLU A 33 -4.35 2.61 -8.70
CA GLU A 33 -5.54 2.20 -9.41
C GLU A 33 -6.36 1.35 -8.43
N ILE A 34 -7.47 1.91 -7.94
CA ILE A 34 -8.33 1.26 -6.95
C ILE A 34 -9.18 0.24 -7.69
N ILE A 35 -8.86 -1.03 -7.51
CA ILE A 35 -9.57 -2.16 -8.14
C ILE A 35 -10.80 -2.50 -7.31
N GLU A 36 -10.60 -2.68 -6.00
CA GLU A 36 -11.68 -2.87 -5.04
C GLU A 36 -11.44 -2.00 -3.82
N ALA A 37 -12.40 -1.12 -3.50
CA ALA A 37 -12.33 -0.31 -2.30
C ALA A 37 -12.48 -1.13 -1.01
N GLY A 38 -12.97 -2.36 -1.09
CA GLY A 38 -13.22 -3.18 0.10
C GLY A 38 -14.31 -2.62 1.01
N ILE A 39 -14.52 -3.30 2.13
CA ILE A 39 -15.53 -2.98 3.14
C ILE A 39 -14.88 -2.72 4.49
N GLN A 40 -15.51 -1.91 5.33
CA GLN A 40 -15.02 -1.69 6.68
C GLN A 40 -15.39 -2.88 7.56
N PRO A 41 -14.41 -3.55 8.19
CA PRO A 41 -14.67 -4.54 9.21
C PRO A 41 -15.50 -3.96 10.38
N PRO A 42 -16.36 -4.77 11.03
CA PRO A 42 -16.93 -4.48 12.33
C PRO A 42 -15.89 -3.97 13.35
N GLU A 43 -16.27 -2.97 14.14
CA GLU A 43 -15.33 -2.30 15.08
C GLU A 43 -14.69 -3.29 16.07
N SER A 44 -15.41 -4.35 16.45
CA SER A 44 -14.90 -5.42 17.34
C SER A 44 -13.61 -6.09 16.87
N TYR A 45 -13.28 -6.03 15.57
CA TYR A 45 -12.04 -6.56 15.02
C TYR A 45 -11.39 -5.69 13.95
N LEU A 46 -11.76 -4.41 13.88
CA LEU A 46 -11.18 -3.46 12.93
C LEU A 46 -9.69 -3.21 13.26
N ALA A 47 -8.80 -3.67 12.39
CA ALA A 47 -7.39 -3.38 12.52
C ALA A 47 -7.07 -1.97 12.02
N ARG A 48 -6.06 -1.35 12.62
CA ARG A 48 -5.55 -0.02 12.23
C ARG A 48 -4.04 -0.06 12.06
N THR A 49 -3.51 0.82 11.20
CA THR A 49 -2.07 1.00 11.07
C THR A 49 -1.47 1.57 12.36
N GLN A 50 -0.15 1.45 12.53
CA GLN A 50 0.55 1.94 13.73
C GLN A 50 0.49 3.47 13.84
N LYS A 51 0.49 3.97 15.09
CA LYS A 51 0.60 5.40 15.41
C LYS A 51 1.89 6.01 14.82
N PRO A 52 1.93 7.32 14.51
CA PRO A 52 0.94 8.35 14.85
C PRO A 52 -0.30 8.36 13.95
N ASN A 53 -0.22 7.78 12.75
CA ASN A 53 -1.32 7.80 11.77
C ASN A 53 -1.99 6.42 11.73
N ALA A 54 -3.08 6.24 12.49
CA ALA A 54 -3.82 4.98 12.63
C ALA A 54 -5.00 4.89 11.65
N PHE A 55 -4.70 4.54 10.41
CA PHE A 55 -5.70 4.35 9.35
C PHE A 55 -6.43 3.02 9.52
N PRO A 56 -7.76 2.97 9.38
CA PRO A 56 -8.52 1.71 9.38
C PRO A 56 -8.17 0.87 8.16
N ILE A 57 -8.05 -0.44 8.37
CA ILE A 57 -7.68 -1.41 7.32
C ILE A 57 -8.95 -2.10 6.86
N SER A 58 -9.35 -1.85 5.62
CA SER A 58 -10.53 -2.45 5.01
C SER A 58 -10.29 -3.91 4.61
N ASP A 59 -11.36 -4.70 4.67
CA ASP A 59 -11.39 -6.07 4.17
C ASP A 59 -11.68 -6.08 2.65
N LYS A 60 -11.19 -7.11 1.95
CA LYS A 60 -11.30 -7.28 0.48
C LYS A 60 -10.84 -6.04 -0.28
N TYR A 61 -9.74 -5.45 0.17
CA TYR A 61 -9.21 -4.25 -0.44
C TYR A 61 -8.12 -4.61 -1.46
N ILE A 62 -8.27 -4.12 -2.68
CA ILE A 62 -7.34 -4.40 -3.79
C ILE A 62 -6.95 -3.08 -4.45
N VAL A 63 -5.65 -2.82 -4.49
CA VAL A 63 -5.08 -1.64 -5.15
C VAL A 63 -3.86 -2.01 -5.95
N LYS A 64 -3.78 -1.50 -7.17
CA LYS A 64 -2.57 -1.57 -7.98
C LYS A 64 -1.79 -0.29 -7.79
N THR A 65 -0.55 -0.44 -7.32
CA THR A 65 0.32 0.67 -6.95
C THR A 65 1.49 0.75 -7.90
N THR A 66 1.66 1.90 -8.54
CA THR A 66 2.83 2.24 -9.35
C THR A 66 3.64 3.33 -8.67
N TYR A 67 4.94 3.09 -8.46
CA TYR A 67 5.78 4.00 -7.70
C TYR A 67 7.27 3.96 -8.11
N GLY A 68 7.99 5.02 -7.73
CA GLY A 68 9.44 5.12 -7.93
C GLY A 68 9.87 5.51 -9.34
N LYS A 69 11.17 5.83 -9.50
CA LYS A 69 11.73 6.31 -10.78
C LYS A 69 11.61 5.27 -11.89
N SER A 70 11.80 3.99 -11.54
CA SER A 70 11.67 2.85 -12.46
C SER A 70 10.22 2.44 -12.72
N LYS A 71 9.21 3.19 -12.21
CA LYS A 71 7.78 2.91 -12.35
C LYS A 71 7.44 1.45 -12.04
N ILE A 72 7.81 1.01 -10.84
CA ILE A 72 7.51 -0.35 -10.38
C ILE A 72 6.01 -0.43 -10.14
N THR A 73 5.35 -1.41 -10.75
CA THR A 73 3.92 -1.69 -10.57
C THR A 73 3.72 -3.01 -9.87
N ILE A 74 2.88 -2.99 -8.83
CA ILE A 74 2.50 -4.15 -8.03
C ILE A 74 1.01 -4.12 -7.73
N THR A 75 0.45 -5.25 -7.32
CA THR A 75 -0.92 -5.32 -6.81
C THR A 75 -0.91 -5.72 -5.35
N CYS A 76 -1.49 -4.88 -4.51
CA CYS A 76 -1.61 -5.03 -3.07
C CYS A 76 -3.02 -5.53 -2.72
N PHE A 77 -3.11 -6.53 -1.86
CA PHE A 77 -4.35 -7.16 -1.40
C PHE A 77 -4.42 -7.16 0.11
N VAL A 78 -5.62 -6.91 0.63
CA VAL A 78 -5.96 -7.11 2.03
C VAL A 78 -7.19 -7.97 2.13
N GLU A 79 -7.09 -9.03 2.92
CA GLU A 79 -8.19 -9.93 3.22
C GLU A 79 -8.21 -10.24 4.72
N TYR A 80 -9.38 -10.21 5.36
CA TYR A 80 -9.54 -10.61 6.74
C TYR A 80 -9.84 -12.10 6.83
N ILE A 81 -8.90 -12.85 7.40
CA ILE A 81 -9.05 -14.27 7.69
C ILE A 81 -9.07 -14.43 9.20
N ALA A 82 -10.09 -15.12 9.73
CA ALA A 82 -10.30 -15.28 11.17
C ALA A 82 -10.21 -13.94 11.94
N LYS A 83 -10.89 -12.90 11.42
CA LYS A 83 -10.94 -11.55 12.00
C LYS A 83 -9.59 -10.81 12.06
N ARG A 84 -8.59 -11.23 11.27
CA ARG A 84 -7.27 -10.55 11.19
C ARG A 84 -6.89 -10.24 9.74
N PRO A 85 -6.35 -9.04 9.46
CA PRO A 85 -5.93 -8.68 8.12
C PRO A 85 -4.69 -9.49 7.70
N HIS A 86 -4.76 -10.04 6.50
CA HIS A 86 -3.67 -10.68 5.78
C HIS A 86 -3.32 -9.77 4.60
N PHE A 87 -2.04 -9.43 4.50
CA PHE A 87 -1.51 -8.55 3.47
C PHE A 87 -0.78 -9.41 2.45
N LYS A 88 -1.05 -9.17 1.16
CA LYS A 88 -0.35 -9.81 0.04
C LYS A 88 0.07 -8.75 -0.98
N ILE A 89 1.28 -8.88 -1.52
CA ILE A 89 1.78 -8.10 -2.65
C ILE A 89 2.15 -9.06 -3.77
N ILE A 90 1.54 -8.89 -4.93
CA ILE A 90 1.83 -9.63 -6.16
C ILE A 90 2.80 -8.83 -7.03
N PHE A 91 3.81 -9.50 -7.57
CA PHE A 91 4.78 -8.91 -8.50
C PHE A 91 4.21 -8.92 -9.92
N GLY A 92 3.99 -7.73 -10.51
CA GLY A 92 3.49 -7.66 -11.89
C GLY A 92 2.15 -8.37 -12.07
N SER A 93 2.06 -9.28 -13.03
CA SER A 93 0.84 -9.99 -13.42
C SER A 93 0.80 -11.46 -13.02
N ASP A 94 1.90 -12.02 -12.50
CA ASP A 94 1.98 -13.44 -12.11
C ASP A 94 1.40 -13.62 -10.69
N PRO A 95 0.26 -14.31 -10.53
CA PRO A 95 -0.41 -14.43 -9.23
C PRO A 95 0.35 -15.29 -8.20
N ASP A 96 1.26 -16.14 -8.66
CA ASP A 96 2.08 -17.04 -7.84
C ASP A 96 3.38 -16.37 -7.40
N ASP A 97 3.78 -15.29 -8.08
CA ASP A 97 4.87 -14.45 -7.64
C ASP A 97 4.36 -13.42 -6.63
N PHE A 98 4.46 -13.74 -5.32
CA PHE A 98 4.01 -12.85 -4.26
C PHE A 98 4.80 -12.94 -2.95
N VAL A 99 4.58 -11.95 -2.09
CA VAL A 99 4.92 -12.00 -0.66
C VAL A 99 3.68 -11.74 0.18
N CYS A 100 3.55 -12.39 1.33
CA CYS A 100 2.44 -12.20 2.24
C CYS A 100 2.84 -12.21 3.72
N SER A 101 2.00 -11.64 4.57
CA SER A 101 2.13 -11.64 6.03
C SER A 101 0.82 -11.19 6.66
N ASN A 102 0.54 -11.67 7.86
CA ASN A 102 -0.54 -11.20 8.71
C ASN A 102 -0.05 -10.27 9.85
N LEU A 103 1.23 -9.88 9.84
CA LEU A 103 1.80 -9.04 10.89
C LEU A 103 1.51 -7.55 10.66
N SER A 104 1.86 -7.04 9.48
CA SER A 104 1.54 -5.67 9.07
C SER A 104 1.80 -5.44 7.58
N ALA A 105 1.16 -4.41 7.00
CA ALA A 105 1.46 -3.96 5.64
C ALA A 105 2.93 -3.58 5.44
N THR A 106 3.56 -2.94 6.43
CA THR A 106 4.99 -2.55 6.36
C THR A 106 5.91 -3.76 6.37
N THR A 107 5.57 -4.83 7.11
CA THR A 107 6.31 -6.09 7.10
C THR A 107 6.34 -6.67 5.68
N VAL A 108 5.18 -6.79 5.04
CA VAL A 108 5.06 -7.29 3.66
C VAL A 108 5.74 -6.37 2.65
N ALA A 109 5.61 -5.05 2.80
CA ALA A 109 6.27 -4.10 1.92
C ALA A 109 7.81 -4.21 1.97
N ASN A 110 8.37 -4.46 3.16
CA ASN A 110 9.81 -4.68 3.33
C ASN A 110 10.27 -6.06 2.83
N ALA A 111 9.42 -7.09 2.95
CA ALA A 111 9.68 -8.39 2.32
C ALA A 111 9.72 -8.25 0.79
N PHE A 112 8.74 -7.53 0.23
CA PHE A 112 8.64 -7.24 -1.20
C PHE A 112 9.90 -6.55 -1.73
N ILE A 113 10.35 -5.44 -1.11
CA ILE A 113 11.52 -4.72 -1.62
C ILE A 113 12.80 -5.58 -1.54
N THR A 114 12.90 -6.45 -0.52
CA THR A 114 14.01 -7.39 -0.39
C THR A 114 14.03 -8.39 -1.54
N VAL A 115 12.89 -9.01 -1.85
CA VAL A 115 12.76 -9.97 -2.96
C VAL A 115 12.95 -9.28 -4.31
N TYR A 116 12.36 -8.10 -4.50
CA TYR A 116 12.51 -7.31 -5.73
C TYR A 116 13.97 -6.97 -6.00
N ASN A 117 14.70 -6.47 -5.00
CA ASN A 117 16.11 -6.12 -5.16
C ASN A 117 16.99 -7.35 -5.43
N LYS A 118 16.69 -8.51 -4.82
CA LYS A 118 17.37 -9.78 -5.12
C LYS A 118 17.18 -10.18 -6.60
N LYS A 119 15.93 -10.26 -7.05
CA LYS A 119 15.61 -10.59 -8.46
C LYS A 119 16.27 -9.63 -9.44
N LYS A 120 16.32 -8.34 -9.10
CA LYS A 120 17.02 -7.34 -9.92
C LYS A 120 18.53 -7.59 -9.96
N ALA A 121 19.16 -7.87 -8.81
CA ALA A 121 20.59 -8.17 -8.75
C ALA A 121 20.94 -9.42 -9.56
N ASP A 122 20.14 -10.49 -9.42
CA ASP A 122 20.32 -11.75 -10.16
C ASP A 122 20.25 -11.53 -11.68
N LYS A 123 19.27 -10.74 -12.15
CA LYS A 123 19.13 -10.38 -13.58
C LYS A 123 20.30 -9.58 -14.14
N HIS A 124 20.96 -8.76 -13.32
CA HIS A 124 22.07 -7.90 -13.75
C HIS A 124 23.44 -8.52 -13.46
N GLY A 125 23.52 -9.77 -13.00
CA GLY A 125 24.78 -10.44 -12.66
C GLY A 125 25.55 -9.77 -11.51
N ALA A 126 24.89 -8.86 -10.78
CA ALA A 126 25.52 -8.07 -9.73
C ALA A 126 25.54 -8.88 -8.42
N LYS A 127 26.60 -9.66 -8.22
CA LYS A 127 26.90 -10.28 -6.91
C LYS A 127 27.43 -9.20 -5.96
N GLY A 128 26.54 -8.57 -5.19
CA GLY A 128 26.88 -7.50 -4.25
C GLY A 128 25.78 -7.17 -3.25
N LEU A 129 26.12 -6.29 -2.28
CA LEU A 129 25.26 -5.87 -1.17
C LEU A 129 23.86 -5.43 -1.67
N ILE A 130 22.83 -6.21 -1.37
CA ILE A 130 21.43 -5.86 -1.71
C ILE A 130 21.07 -4.59 -0.92
N PRO A 131 20.68 -3.48 -1.58
CA PRO A 131 20.34 -2.25 -0.88
C PRO A 131 19.25 -2.51 0.16
N LYS A 132 19.53 -2.17 1.42
CA LYS A 132 18.57 -2.22 2.53
C LYS A 132 17.63 -1.02 2.47
N SER A 133 16.85 -0.91 1.39
CA SER A 133 15.77 0.06 1.31
C SER A 133 14.58 -0.44 2.14
N LYS A 134 13.95 0.46 2.88
CA LYS A 134 12.66 0.22 3.54
C LYS A 134 11.59 1.00 2.80
N ILE A 135 10.37 0.47 2.81
CA ILE A 135 9.22 1.15 2.22
C ILE A 135 8.07 1.18 3.22
N ASN A 136 7.34 2.28 3.23
CA ASN A 136 6.20 2.45 4.11
C ASN A 136 5.01 1.67 3.55
N GLY A 137 4.55 0.65 4.28
CA GLY A 137 3.40 -0.16 3.88
C GLY A 137 2.11 0.65 3.77
N VAL A 138 1.94 1.71 4.56
CA VAL A 138 0.79 2.62 4.46
C VAL A 138 0.70 3.22 3.06
N LEU A 139 1.82 3.75 2.55
CA LEU A 139 1.86 4.33 1.20
C LEU A 139 1.68 3.25 0.13
N LEU A 140 2.33 2.09 0.29
CA LEU A 140 2.28 1.05 -0.72
C LEU A 140 0.87 0.45 -0.89
N PHE A 141 0.12 0.35 0.20
CA PHE A 141 -1.29 -0.06 0.22
C PHE A 141 -2.26 1.14 0.15
N SER A 142 -1.77 2.37 0.08
CA SER A 142 -2.57 3.59 -0.03
C SER A 142 -3.60 3.82 1.10
N PHE A 143 -3.36 3.32 2.31
CA PHE A 143 -4.30 3.47 3.44
C PHE A 143 -4.51 4.92 3.88
N GLN A 144 -3.60 5.83 3.50
CA GLN A 144 -3.71 7.25 3.79
C GLN A 144 -4.72 8.01 2.89
N LEU A 145 -5.23 7.39 1.83
CA LEU A 145 -6.09 8.08 0.86
C LEU A 145 -7.42 8.48 1.49
N LYS A 146 -7.73 9.77 1.47
CA LYS A 146 -8.93 10.33 2.10
C LYS A 146 -10.18 10.02 1.30
N GLN A 147 -10.13 10.13 -0.03
CA GLN A 147 -11.32 9.90 -0.86
C GLN A 147 -11.85 8.47 -0.76
N ILE A 148 -10.99 7.47 -0.59
CA ILE A 148 -11.42 6.07 -0.43
C ILE A 148 -12.10 5.86 0.91
N LYS A 149 -11.60 6.53 1.97
CA LYS A 149 -12.25 6.50 3.28
C LYS A 149 -13.65 7.13 3.20
N GLU A 150 -13.77 8.32 2.63
CA GLU A 150 -15.05 9.04 2.50
C GLU A 150 -16.06 8.26 1.66
N PHE A 151 -15.61 7.61 0.59
CA PHE A 151 -16.45 6.75 -0.24
C PHE A 151 -17.05 5.58 0.57
N ARG A 152 -16.24 4.90 1.38
CA ARG A 152 -16.71 3.78 2.21
C ARG A 152 -17.71 4.25 3.27
N GLU A 153 -17.44 5.38 3.91
CA GLU A 153 -18.32 5.97 4.92
C GLU A 153 -19.69 6.32 4.35
N LYS A 154 -19.74 6.92 3.14
CA LYS A 154 -21.00 7.20 2.43
C LYS A 154 -21.75 5.92 2.07
N LYS A 155 -21.04 4.88 1.62
CA LYS A 155 -21.66 3.60 1.24
C LYS A 155 -22.24 2.84 2.43
N ALA A 156 -21.69 3.02 3.63
CA ALA A 156 -22.18 2.36 4.85
C ALA A 156 -23.46 2.98 5.43
N GLN A 157 -23.91 4.13 4.91
CA GLN A 157 -25.12 4.84 5.34
C GLN A 157 -26.35 4.56 4.46
N ILE A 158 -26.19 3.76 3.41
CA ILE A 158 -27.22 3.36 2.44
C ILE A 158 -27.53 1.89 2.66
#